data_AF-A0A497MRU3-F1
#
_entry.id   AF-A0A497MRU3-F1
#
_cell.length_a   1.000
_cell.length_b   1.000
_cell.length_c   1.000
_cell.angle_alpha   90.00
_cell.angle_beta   90.00
_cell.angle_gamma   90.00
#
_symmetry.space_group_name_H-M   'P 1'
#
loop_
_entity.id
_entity.type
_entity.pdbx_description
1 polymer ?
#
loop_
_entity_poly.entity_id
_entity_poly.type
_entity_poly.pdbx_seq_one_letter_code
_entity_poly.pdbx_strand_id
1 'polypeptide(L)'
;MEAGETLFQQIMGVGGIEWIVLLAIFLIFLLGSDKMPKIMRALGKALGEFEKGRMEIQRELMKLQQMQLQAETSSSEPGNPEVKPTPPPPSTATVRARGETGNFLAKMAEELGVDMEGKSEEEVWEEIRRKVLEAKAEKEQKP
;
A
#
# COMPACT_ATOMS: atom_id res chain seq x y z
N MET A 1 34.09 -3.47 -36.12
CA MET A 1 33.12 -2.95 -35.14
C MET A 1 33.52 -3.24 -33.69
N GLU A 2 34.68 -3.85 -33.41
CA GLU A 2 35.11 -4.23 -32.04
C GLU A 2 35.50 -3.06 -31.12
N ALA A 3 35.92 -1.90 -31.66
CA ALA A 3 36.35 -0.77 -30.83
C ALA A 3 35.20 -0.12 -30.03
N GLY A 4 33.96 -0.23 -30.50
CA GLY A 4 32.79 0.29 -29.79
C GLY A 4 32.41 -0.55 -28.58
N GLU A 5 32.55 -1.88 -28.70
CA GLU A 5 32.21 -2.83 -27.63
C GLU A 5 33.25 -2.79 -26.49
N THR A 6 34.53 -2.62 -26.82
CA THR A 6 35.60 -2.50 -25.82
C THR A 6 35.54 -1.19 -25.04
N LEU A 7 35.16 -0.07 -25.68
CA LEU A 7 34.92 1.20 -25.00
C LEU A 7 33.71 1.13 -24.06
N PHE A 8 32.63 0.49 -24.49
CA PHE A 8 31.47 0.26 -23.64
C PHE A 8 31.84 -0.60 -22.42
N GLN A 9 32.59 -1.69 -22.62
CA GLN A 9 33.10 -2.52 -21.53
C GLN A 9 34.12 -1.81 -20.63
N GLN A 10 34.90 -0.86 -21.14
CA GLN A 10 35.81 -0.04 -20.35
C GLN A 10 35.06 0.99 -19.47
N ILE A 11 33.97 1.56 -19.99
CA ILE A 11 33.11 2.53 -19.27
C ILE A 11 32.19 1.80 -18.27
N MET A 12 31.74 0.60 -18.61
CA MET A 12 30.88 -0.25 -17.77
C MET A 12 31.67 -1.18 -16.83
N GLY A 13 32.99 -1.30 -17.03
CA GLY A 13 33.90 -2.09 -16.20
C GLY A 13 34.40 -1.36 -14.95
N VAL A 14 34.27 -0.03 -14.93
CA VAL A 14 34.23 0.75 -13.69
C VAL A 14 32.93 0.36 -12.99
N GLY A 15 33.03 -0.23 -11.81
CA GLY A 15 31.91 -0.87 -11.13
C GLY A 15 30.72 0.07 -10.94
N GLY A 16 29.53 -0.52 -10.77
CA GLY A 16 28.32 0.27 -10.51
C GLY A 16 28.44 1.20 -9.28
N ILE A 17 29.38 0.91 -8.36
CA ILE A 17 29.58 1.73 -7.16
C ILE A 17 30.25 3.07 -7.47
N GLU A 18 31.18 3.14 -8.40
CA GLU A 18 31.82 4.38 -8.82
C GLU A 18 30.80 5.34 -9.44
N TRP A 19 29.84 4.81 -10.22
CA TRP A 19 28.73 5.61 -10.74
C TRP A 19 27.84 6.18 -9.63
N ILE A 20 27.56 5.38 -8.59
CA ILE A 20 26.79 5.82 -7.41
C ILE A 20 27.57 6.90 -6.65
N VAL A 21 28.88 6.74 -6.48
CA VAL A 21 29.74 7.72 -5.80
C VAL A 21 29.80 9.03 -6.58
N LEU A 22 29.97 8.98 -7.91
CA LEU A 22 29.96 10.17 -8.77
C LEU A 22 28.62 10.90 -8.71
N LEU A 23 27.51 10.16 -8.76
CA LEU A 23 26.18 10.71 -8.61
C LEU A 23 26.01 11.37 -7.24
N ALA A 24 26.46 10.73 -6.16
CA ALA A 24 26.37 11.29 -4.82
C ALA A 24 27.17 12.58 -4.66
N ILE A 25 28.40 12.63 -5.17
CA ILE A 25 29.24 13.84 -5.17
C ILE A 25 28.57 14.96 -5.97
N PHE A 26 28.04 14.64 -7.16
CA PHE A 26 27.32 15.60 -7.99
C PHE A 26 26.09 16.17 -7.29
N LEU A 27 25.30 15.32 -6.62
CA LEU A 27 24.17 15.76 -5.79
C LEU A 27 24.63 16.67 -4.66
N ILE A 28 25.70 16.31 -3.94
CA ILE A 28 26.24 17.16 -2.86
C ILE A 28 26.70 18.51 -3.41
N PHE A 29 27.27 18.54 -4.61
CA PHE A 29 27.73 19.78 -5.25
C PHE A 29 26.57 20.69 -5.68
N LEU A 30 25.51 20.12 -6.26
CA LEU A 30 24.30 20.85 -6.67
C LEU A 30 23.45 21.30 -5.49
N LEU A 31 23.26 20.44 -4.49
CA LEU A 31 22.47 20.74 -3.30
C LEU A 31 23.25 21.61 -2.31
N GLY A 32 24.58 21.53 -2.34
CA GLY A 32 25.48 22.16 -1.38
C GLY A 32 25.61 21.38 -0.07
N SER A 33 26.79 21.47 0.54
CA SER A 33 27.13 20.83 1.83
C SER A 33 26.17 21.22 2.97
N ASP A 34 25.51 22.37 2.86
CA ASP A 34 24.67 22.90 3.92
C ASP A 34 23.26 22.30 3.95
N LYS A 35 22.80 21.72 2.83
CA LYS A 35 21.44 21.17 2.72
C LYS A 35 21.38 19.72 3.18
N MET A 36 22.43 18.92 2.94
CA MET A 36 22.48 17.51 3.37
C MET A 36 22.25 17.35 4.88
N PRO A 37 22.93 18.09 5.78
CA PRO A 37 22.69 18.02 7.22
C PRO A 37 21.29 18.50 7.63
N LYS A 38 20.68 19.42 6.87
CA LYS A 38 19.33 19.93 7.16
C LYS A 38 18.26 18.90 6.82
N ILE A 39 18.39 18.22 5.68
CA ILE A 39 17.48 17.15 5.25
C ILE A 39 17.56 15.96 6.22
N MET A 40 18.77 15.52 6.58
CA MET A 40 18.94 14.43 7.55
C MET A 40 18.29 14.73 8.90
N ARG A 41 18.47 15.96 9.41
CA ARG A 41 17.83 16.38 10.67
C ARG A 41 16.31 16.43 10.56
N ALA A 42 15.77 16.95 9.46
CA ALA A 42 14.32 17.00 9.24
C ALA A 42 13.71 15.60 9.08
N LEU A 43 14.33 14.76 8.25
CA LEU A 43 13.94 13.37 8.04
C LEU A 43 14.06 12.56 9.34
N GLY A 44 15.13 12.73 10.10
CA GLY A 44 15.33 12.06 11.38
C GLY A 44 14.29 12.45 12.42
N LYS A 45 13.92 13.74 12.49
CA LYS A 45 12.81 14.20 13.33
C LYS A 45 11.47 13.62 12.87
N ALA A 46 11.18 13.66 11.57
CA ALA A 46 9.94 13.14 11.01
C ALA A 46 9.79 11.62 11.24
N LEU A 47 10.85 10.85 11.01
CA LEU A 47 10.87 9.41 11.30
C LEU A 47 10.70 9.14 12.81
N GLY A 48 11.38 9.92 13.67
CA GLY A 48 11.26 9.78 15.12
C GLY A 48 9.86 10.11 15.66
N GLU A 49 9.20 11.16 15.15
CA GLU A 49 7.82 11.49 15.51
C GLU A 49 6.82 10.47 14.96
N PHE A 50 7.03 9.98 13.74
CA PHE A 50 6.22 8.92 13.15
C PHE A 50 6.30 7.63 13.95
N GLU A 51 7.50 7.24 14.40
CA GLU A 51 7.69 6.03 15.20
C GLU A 51 7.01 6.14 16.58
N LYS A 52 7.07 7.31 17.22
CA LYS A 52 6.31 7.59 18.46
C LYS A 52 4.80 7.49 18.23
N GLY A 53 4.28 8.09 17.16
CA GLY A 53 2.85 8.00 16.82
C GLY A 53 2.42 6.57 16.53
N ARG A 54 3.24 5.78 15.82
CA ARG A 54 2.97 4.35 15.59
C ARG A 54 2.92 3.56 16.90
N MET A 55 3.81 3.83 17.85
CA MET A 55 3.80 3.16 19.15
C MET A 55 2.56 3.51 19.99
N GLU A 56 2.11 4.76 19.97
CA GLU A 56 0.90 5.19 20.66
C GLU A 56 -0.35 4.50 20.11
N ILE A 57 -0.51 4.50 18.78
CA ILE A 57 -1.61 3.80 18.10
C ILE A 57 -1.62 2.30 18.47
N GLN A 58 -0.47 1.63 18.43
CA GLN A 58 -0.39 0.21 18.80
C GLN A 58 -0.82 -0.04 20.25
N ARG A 59 -0.40 0.82 21.19
CA ARG A 59 -0.82 0.71 22.60
C ARG A 59 -2.31 0.91 22.77
N GLU A 60 -2.90 1.89 22.08
CA GLU A 60 -4.34 2.13 22.10
C GLU A 60 -5.11 0.94 21.55
N LEU A 61 -4.69 0.37 20.42
CA LEU A 61 -5.31 -0.83 19.84
C LEU A 61 -5.25 -2.02 20.78
N MET A 62 -4.10 -2.29 21.42
CA MET A 62 -3.96 -3.36 22.41
C MET A 62 -4.87 -3.12 23.62
N LYS A 63 -4.98 -1.87 24.09
CA LYS A 63 -5.85 -1.50 25.21
C LYS A 63 -7.32 -1.73 24.86
N LEU A 64 -7.76 -1.35 23.66
CA LEU A 64 -9.12 -1.59 23.17
C LEU A 64 -9.42 -3.08 23.06
N GLN A 65 -8.49 -3.87 22.52
CA GLN A 65 -8.63 -5.32 22.45
C GLN A 65 -8.75 -5.94 23.85
N GLN A 66 -7.92 -5.50 24.80
CA GLN A 66 -7.96 -5.99 26.17
C GLN A 66 -9.24 -5.60 26.91
N MET A 67 -9.80 -4.42 26.63
CA MET A 67 -11.09 -3.98 27.15
C MET A 67 -12.25 -4.81 26.60
N GLN A 68 -12.21 -5.16 25.30
CA GLN A 68 -13.20 -6.06 24.70
C GLN A 68 -13.16 -7.46 25.33
N LEU A 69 -11.96 -8.02 25.52
CA LEU A 69 -11.79 -9.33 26.16
C LEU A 69 -12.26 -9.35 27.62
N GLN A 70 -12.11 -8.25 28.36
CA GLN A 70 -12.60 -8.10 29.74
C GLN A 70 -14.13 -7.90 29.81
N ALA A 71 -14.73 -7.27 28.81
CA ALA A 71 -16.18 -7.16 28.69
C ALA A 71 -16.82 -8.54 28.41
N GLU A 72 -16.15 -9.40 27.65
CA GLU A 72 -16.61 -10.78 27.40
C GLU A 72 -16.43 -11.71 28.61
N THR A 73 -15.41 -11.52 29.46
CA THR A 73 -15.16 -12.40 30.63
C THR A 73 -15.94 -12.03 31.90
N SER A 74 -16.53 -10.82 31.97
CA SER A 74 -17.31 -10.37 33.15
C SER A 74 -18.82 -10.58 33.01
N SER A 75 -19.30 -11.17 31.90
CA SER A 75 -20.72 -11.36 31.61
C SER A 75 -21.05 -12.83 31.33
N SER A 76 -20.91 -13.69 32.33
CA SER A 76 -21.47 -15.05 32.34
C SER A 76 -22.58 -15.18 33.39
N GLU A 77 -23.76 -14.65 33.07
CA GLU A 77 -25.04 -15.09 33.66
C GLU A 77 -25.87 -15.77 32.53
N PRO A 78 -26.31 -17.03 32.69
CA PRO A 78 -26.99 -17.76 31.63
C PRO A 78 -28.48 -17.41 31.58
N GLY A 79 -28.88 -16.57 30.60
CA GLY A 79 -30.29 -16.22 30.35
C GLY A 79 -30.49 -15.40 29.06
N ASN A 80 -31.03 -16.06 28.03
CA ASN A 80 -31.39 -15.63 26.66
C ASN A 80 -32.28 -14.34 26.54
N PRO A 81 -32.51 -13.73 25.35
CA PRO A 81 -31.68 -12.83 24.52
C PRO A 81 -32.31 -11.42 24.36
N GLU A 82 -31.58 -10.31 24.52
CA GLU A 82 -32.07 -8.98 24.08
C GLU A 82 -30.97 -8.23 23.33
N VAL A 83 -31.10 -8.22 22.00
CA VAL A 83 -30.32 -7.38 21.09
C VAL A 83 -30.68 -5.92 21.36
N LYS A 84 -29.80 -5.18 22.04
CA LYS A 84 -29.81 -3.72 21.98
C LYS A 84 -28.70 -3.28 21.00
N PRO A 85 -29.03 -2.72 19.83
CA PRO A 85 -28.03 -2.35 18.84
C PRO A 85 -27.18 -1.20 19.38
N THR A 86 -25.90 -1.46 19.57
CA THR A 86 -24.88 -0.41 19.77
C THR A 86 -24.80 0.42 18.47
N PRO A 87 -24.84 1.75 18.52
CA PRO A 87 -24.63 2.55 17.31
C PRO A 87 -23.22 2.28 16.76
N PRO A 88 -23.06 2.05 15.45
CA PRO A 88 -21.74 1.92 14.85
C PRO A 88 -20.96 3.24 15.01
N PRO A 89 -19.63 3.20 15.18
CA PRO A 89 -18.83 4.41 15.09
C PRO A 89 -19.07 5.06 13.71
N PRO A 90 -19.07 6.40 13.60
CA PRO A 90 -19.12 7.06 12.31
C PRO A 90 -17.82 6.76 11.55
N SER A 91 -17.82 5.65 10.82
CA SER A 91 -16.81 5.33 9.81
C SER A 91 -16.95 6.33 8.66
N THR A 92 -16.41 7.52 8.88
CA THR A 92 -16.50 8.64 7.93
C THR A 92 -15.50 8.46 6.76
N ALA A 93 -14.74 7.35 6.75
CA ALA A 93 -13.90 6.96 5.60
C ALA A 93 -14.61 6.00 4.63
N THR A 94 -15.67 5.30 5.04
CA THR A 94 -16.36 4.32 4.17
C THR A 94 -17.38 4.97 3.22
N VAL A 95 -17.78 6.23 3.46
CA VAL A 95 -18.77 6.92 2.60
C VAL A 95 -18.15 7.64 1.39
N ARG A 96 -16.85 7.97 1.39
CA ARG A 96 -16.18 8.58 0.21
C ARG A 96 -15.62 7.57 -0.80
N ALA A 97 -15.21 6.39 -0.35
CA ALA A 97 -14.65 5.37 -1.23
C ALA A 97 -15.70 4.67 -2.12
N ARG A 98 -16.99 4.79 -1.79
CA ARG A 98 -18.08 4.13 -2.55
C ARG A 98 -18.15 4.58 -4.02
N GLY A 99 -17.79 5.82 -4.32
CA GLY A 99 -17.75 6.33 -5.70
C GLY A 99 -16.48 5.95 -6.47
N GLU A 100 -15.33 5.88 -5.80
CA GLU A 100 -14.04 5.56 -6.41
C GLU A 100 -13.94 4.09 -6.80
N THR A 101 -14.44 3.20 -5.93
CA THR A 101 -14.54 1.77 -6.20
C THR A 101 -15.41 1.54 -7.43
N GLY A 102 -16.65 2.05 -7.48
CA GLY A 102 -17.55 1.87 -8.64
C GLY A 102 -16.95 2.30 -9.98
N ASN A 103 -16.24 3.44 -10.01
CA ASN A 103 -15.55 3.91 -11.22
C ASN A 103 -14.41 2.96 -11.66
N PHE A 104 -13.69 2.36 -10.71
CA PHE A 104 -12.64 1.39 -11.00
C PHE A 104 -13.21 0.06 -11.52
N LEU A 105 -14.29 -0.45 -10.91
CA LEU A 105 -14.95 -1.69 -11.38
C LEU A 105 -15.48 -1.50 -12.80
N ALA A 106 -16.13 -0.38 -13.09
CA ALA A 106 -16.66 -0.10 -14.43
C ALA A 106 -15.57 -0.12 -15.50
N LYS A 107 -14.42 0.50 -15.21
CA LYS A 107 -13.28 0.54 -16.14
C LYS A 107 -12.66 -0.84 -16.37
N MET A 108 -12.54 -1.64 -15.31
CA MET A 108 -11.99 -3.00 -15.41
C MET A 108 -12.96 -3.99 -16.05
N ALA A 109 -14.26 -3.82 -15.81
CA ALA A 109 -15.30 -4.57 -16.48
C ALA A 109 -15.29 -4.29 -17.99
N GLU A 110 -15.20 -3.03 -18.41
CA GLU A 110 -15.11 -2.62 -19.81
C GLU A 110 -13.87 -3.21 -20.50
N GLU A 111 -12.69 -3.11 -19.86
CA GLU A 111 -11.42 -3.61 -20.42
C GLU A 111 -11.42 -5.15 -20.62
N LEU A 112 -12.18 -5.88 -19.81
CA LEU A 112 -12.28 -7.34 -19.85
C LEU A 112 -13.57 -7.84 -20.52
N GLY A 113 -14.41 -6.93 -21.04
CA GLY A 113 -15.72 -7.24 -21.62
C GLY A 113 -16.65 -7.97 -20.65
N VAL A 114 -16.72 -7.52 -19.40
CA VAL A 114 -17.65 -8.00 -18.37
C VAL A 114 -18.90 -7.13 -18.39
N ASP A 115 -20.06 -7.78 -18.52
CA ASP A 115 -21.35 -7.11 -18.48
C ASP A 115 -21.75 -6.79 -17.03
N MET A 116 -22.08 -5.52 -16.79
CA MET A 116 -22.43 -4.95 -15.48
C MET A 116 -23.95 -4.93 -15.25
N GLU A 117 -24.77 -5.23 -16.26
CA GLU A 117 -26.22 -5.05 -16.18
C GLU A 117 -26.88 -6.11 -15.27
N GLY A 118 -27.41 -5.64 -14.13
CA GLY A 118 -28.12 -6.49 -13.16
C GLY A 118 -27.26 -7.21 -12.13
N LYS A 119 -25.93 -7.00 -12.13
CA LYS A 119 -25.01 -7.65 -11.17
C LYS A 119 -24.65 -6.73 -10.01
N SER A 120 -24.40 -7.31 -8.85
CA SER A 120 -23.89 -6.58 -7.69
C SER A 120 -22.41 -6.23 -7.85
N GLU A 121 -21.94 -5.18 -7.18
CA GLU A 121 -20.51 -4.78 -7.19
C GLU A 121 -19.58 -5.93 -6.77
N GLU A 122 -20.03 -6.79 -5.85
CA GLU A 122 -19.27 -7.96 -5.37
C GLU A 122 -19.16 -9.06 -6.44
N GLU A 123 -20.25 -9.29 -7.18
CA GLU A 123 -20.29 -10.29 -8.24
C GLU A 123 -19.44 -9.87 -9.45
N VAL A 124 -19.47 -8.57 -9.78
CA VAL A 124 -18.61 -7.97 -10.80
C VAL A 124 -17.13 -8.15 -10.44
N TRP A 125 -16.75 -7.96 -9.17
CA TRP A 125 -15.37 -8.12 -8.71
C TRP A 125 -14.83 -9.54 -8.89
N GLU A 126 -15.64 -10.53 -8.55
CA GLU A 126 -15.25 -11.93 -8.66
C GLU A 126 -15.08 -12.33 -10.14
N GLU A 127 -15.94 -11.81 -11.02
CA GLU A 127 -15.84 -12.08 -12.45
C GLU A 127 -14.62 -11.39 -13.10
N ILE A 128 -14.35 -10.14 -12.73
CA ILE A 128 -13.12 -9.42 -13.14
C ILE A 128 -11.89 -10.19 -12.67
N ARG A 129 -11.83 -10.58 -11.39
CA ARG A 129 -10.70 -11.33 -10.83
C ARG A 129 -10.48 -12.64 -11.59
N ARG A 130 -11.56 -13.38 -11.90
CA ARG A 130 -11.48 -14.63 -12.65
C ARG A 130 -10.91 -14.41 -14.05
N LYS A 131 -11.42 -13.42 -14.80
CA LYS A 131 -10.91 -13.09 -16.14
C LYS A 131 -9.47 -12.58 -16.14
N VAL A 132 -9.06 -11.82 -15.12
CA VAL A 132 -7.66 -11.38 -14.99
C VAL A 132 -6.72 -12.56 -14.75
N LEU A 133 -7.13 -13.53 -13.93
CA LEU A 133 -6.34 -14.74 -13.70
C LEU A 133 -6.25 -15.61 -14.96
N GLU A 134 -7.35 -15.75 -15.69
CA GLU A 134 -7.37 -16.45 -16.98
C GLU A 134 -6.49 -15.74 -18.03
N ALA A 135 -6.58 -14.41 -18.17
CA ALA A 135 -5.77 -13.63 -19.10
C ALA A 135 -4.27 -13.64 -18.76
N LYS A 136 -3.93 -13.70 -17.46
CA LYS A 136 -2.54 -13.88 -17.02
C LYS A 136 -2.03 -15.28 -17.35
N ALA A 137 -2.83 -16.32 -17.10
CA ALA A 137 -2.46 -17.69 -17.42
C ALA A 137 -2.30 -17.91 -18.94
N GLU A 138 -3.11 -17.26 -19.77
CA GLU A 138 -2.98 -17.32 -21.24
C GLU A 138 -1.69 -16.63 -21.73
N LYS A 139 -1.30 -15.51 -21.12
CA LYS A 139 -0.05 -14.81 -21.45
C LYS A 139 1.22 -15.54 -21.00
N GLU A 140 1.15 -16.36 -19.96
CA GLU A 140 2.28 -17.20 -19.52
C GLU A 140 2.44 -18.50 -20.33
N GLN A 141 1.43 -18.91 -21.10
CA GLN A 141 1.42 -20.20 -21.81
C GLN A 141 1.67 -20.11 -23.32
N LYS A 142 1.88 -18.90 -23.86
CA LYS A 142 2.32 -18.69 -25.24
C LYS A 142 3.81 -18.32 -25.27
N PRO A 143 4.72 -19.20 -25.73
CA PRO A 143 6.13 -18.85 -25.92
C PRO A 143 6.31 -17.78 -27.01
#